data_AF-A0A2S3U0C4-F1
#
_entry.id   AF-A0A2S3U0C4-F1
#
_cell.length_a   1.000
_cell.length_b   1.000
_cell.length_c   1.000
_cell.angle_alpha   90.00
_cell.angle_beta   90.00
_cell.angle_gamma   90.00
#
_symmetry.space_group_name_H-M   'P 1'
#
loop_
_entity.id
_entity.type
_entity.pdbx_description
1 polymer ?
#
loop_
_entity_poly.entity_id
_entity_poly.type
_entity_poly.pdbx_seq_one_letter_code
_entity_poly.pdbx_strand_id
1 'polypeptide(L)' 'MTALDEQATQIQTEMAQPEVSADVGKLQDLQKELEAINTQQEQVETEWTEQAEALEELS' A
#
# COMPACT_ATOMS: atom_id res chain seq x y z
N MET A 1 -0.59 7.42 -10.60
CA MET A 1 0.09 6.72 -9.51
C MET A 1 -0.26 7.49 -8.26
N THR A 2 -0.95 6.86 -7.30
CA THR A 2 -1.30 7.51 -6.04
C THR A 2 -0.06 7.65 -5.16
N ALA A 3 -0.12 8.47 -4.12
CA ALA A 3 0.97 8.57 -3.14
C ALA A 3 1.24 7.23 -2.43
N LEU A 4 0.22 6.36 -2.30
CA LEU A 4 0.37 5.02 -1.71
C LEU A 4 1.09 4.07 -2.68
N ASP A 5 0.79 4.15 -3.99
CA ASP A 5 1.48 3.35 -5.01
C ASP A 5 2.99 3.69 -5.08
N GLU A 6 3.33 4.97 -4.96
CA GLU A 6 4.71 5.44 -4.93
C GLU A 6 5.44 4.92 -3.70
N GLN A 7 4.82 4.98 -2.51
CA GLN A 7 5.38 4.43 -1.27
C GLN A 7 5.57 2.92 -1.33
N ALA A 8 4.58 2.17 -1.82
CA ALA A 8 4.69 0.73 -2.01
C ALA A 8 5.85 0.36 -2.95
N THR A 9 5.97 1.08 -4.07
CA THR A 9 7.06 0.89 -5.04
C THR A 9 8.42 1.20 -4.42
N GLN A 10 8.51 2.25 -3.61
CA GLN A 10 9.74 2.63 -2.93
C GLN A 10 10.18 1.59 -1.90
N ILE A 11 9.25 1.08 -1.08
CA ILE A 11 9.53 0.01 -0.12
C ILE A 11 9.99 -1.26 -0.81
N GLN A 12 9.32 -1.67 -1.90
CA GLN A 12 9.74 -2.85 -2.68
C GLN A 12 11.14 -2.67 -3.28
N THR A 13 11.48 -1.45 -3.72
CA THR A 13 12.82 -1.10 -4.22
C THR A 13 13.87 -1.15 -3.11
N GLU A 14 13.53 -0.72 -1.90
CA GLU A 14 14.40 -0.77 -0.73
C GLU A 14 14.63 -2.22 -0.25
N MET A 15 13.58 -3.04 -0.23
CA MET A 15 13.67 -4.47 0.11
C MET A 15 14.58 -5.26 -0.84
N ALA A 16 14.70 -4.80 -2.10
CA ALA A 16 15.59 -5.41 -3.09
C ALA A 16 17.08 -5.07 -2.89
N GLN A 17 17.41 -4.12 -2.01
CA GLN A 17 18.80 -3.75 -1.76
C GLN A 17 19.54 -4.87 -1.00
N PRO A 18 20.79 -5.19 -1.37
CA PRO A 18 21.58 -6.26 -0.74
C PRO A 18 21.74 -6.09 0.79
N GLU A 19 21.96 -4.87 1.25
CA GLU A 19 22.12 -4.54 2.68
C GLU A 19 20.84 -4.70 3.47
N VAL A 20 19.68 -4.52 2.82
CA VAL A 20 18.37 -4.73 3.44
C VAL A 20 18.03 -6.20 3.43
N SER A 21 18.22 -6.88 2.30
CA SER A 21 17.93 -8.31 2.18
C SER A 21 18.79 -9.20 3.09
N ALA A 22 20.00 -8.75 3.44
CA ALA A 22 20.86 -9.42 4.44
C ALA A 22 20.44 -9.13 5.89
N ASP A 23 19.63 -8.10 6.13
CA ASP A 23 19.09 -7.73 7.44
C ASP A 23 17.63 -8.18 7.57
N VAL A 24 17.45 -9.35 8.15
CA VAL A 24 16.12 -9.96 8.36
C VAL A 24 15.20 -9.05 9.19
N GLY A 25 15.74 -8.29 10.15
CA GLY A 25 14.95 -7.38 10.97
C GLY A 25 14.40 -6.23 10.12
N LYS A 26 15.27 -5.60 9.33
CA LYS A 26 14.87 -4.53 8.42
C LYS A 26 13.90 -5.02 7.34
N LEU A 27 14.09 -6.22 6.79
CA LEU A 27 13.14 -6.83 5.86
C LEU A 27 11.75 -7.03 6.48
N GLN A 28 11.67 -7.50 7.73
CA GLN A 28 10.40 -7.71 8.41
C GLN A 28 9.67 -6.40 8.70
N ASP A 29 10.41 -5.34 9.04
CA ASP A 29 9.82 -4.03 9.28
C ASP A 29 9.27 -3.43 7.98
N LEU A 30 10.03 -3.51 6.88
CA LEU A 30 9.56 -3.09 5.55
C LEU A 30 8.37 -3.92 5.05
N GLN A 31 8.31 -5.21 5.35
CA GLN A 31 7.15 -6.05 5.02
C GLN A 31 5.88 -5.58 5.74
N LYS A 32 5.97 -5.23 7.04
CA LYS A 32 4.82 -4.71 7.79
C LYS A 32 4.37 -3.35 7.25
N GLU A 33 5.32 -2.49 6.88
CA GLU A 33 5.00 -1.19 6.28
C GLU A 33 4.29 -1.36 4.93
N LEU A 34 4.78 -2.28 4.09
CA LEU A 34 4.13 -2.62 2.82
C LEU A 34 2.71 -3.17 3.02
N GLU A 35 2.53 -4.06 4.01
CA GLU A 35 1.21 -4.61 4.35
C GLU A 35 0.24 -3.51 4.78
N ALA A 36 0.68 -2.58 5.63
CA ALA A 36 -0.14 -1.45 6.07
C ALA A 36 -0.55 -0.53 4.90
N ILE A 37 0.35 -0.29 3.94
CA ILE A 37 0.04 0.50 2.73
C ILE A 37 -0.97 -0.22 1.85
N ASN A 38 -0.79 -1.51 1.62
CA ASN A 38 -1.73 -2.29 0.81
C ASN A 38 -3.14 -2.30 1.43
N THR A 39 -3.24 -2.44 2.75
CA THR A 39 -4.53 -2.32 3.46
C THR A 39 -5.16 -0.93 3.28
N GLN A 40 -4.36 0.14 3.31
CA GLN A 40 -4.88 1.49 3.06
C GLN A 40 -5.36 1.66 1.61
N GLN A 41 -4.66 1.07 0.63
CA GLN A 41 -5.10 1.09 -0.77
C GLN A 41 -6.45 0.39 -0.94
N GLU A 42 -6.61 -0.81 -0.38
CA GLU A 42 -7.88 -1.55 -0.40
C GLU A 42 -9.03 -0.77 0.26
N GLN A 43 -8.74 -0.07 1.37
CA GLN A 43 -9.72 0.76 2.03
C GLN A 43 -10.15 1.95 1.16
N VAL A 44 -9.20 2.65 0.52
CA VAL A 44 -9.51 3.76 -0.38
C VAL A 44 -10.34 3.28 -1.59
N GLU A 45 -10.00 2.12 -2.15
CA GLU A 45 -10.79 1.52 -3.24
C GLU A 45 -12.22 1.21 -2.78
N THR A 46 -12.37 0.61 -1.60
CA THR A 46 -13.68 0.31 -1.02
C THR A 46 -14.50 1.58 -0.79
N GLU A 47 -13.90 2.62 -0.17
CA GLU A 47 -14.57 3.90 0.08
C GLU A 47 -14.99 4.60 -1.22
N TRP A 48 -14.19 4.49 -2.29
CA TRP A 48 -14.58 5.01 -3.59
C TRP A 48 -15.73 4.23 -4.22
N THR A 49 -15.73 2.90 -4.11
CA THR A 49 -16.85 2.07 -4.57
C THR A 49 -18.13 2.42 -3.84
N GLU A 50 -18.11 2.47 -2.50
CA GLU A 50 -19.28 2.80 -1.68
C GLU A 50 -19.83 4.20 -1.99
N GLN A 51 -18.96 5.19 -2.19
CA GLN A 51 -19.39 6.53 -2.56
C GLN A 51 -19.98 6.60 -3.97
N ALA A 52 -19.46 5.83 -4.92
CA ALA A 52 -20.02 5.75 -6.25
C ALA A 52 -21.43 5.12 -6.24
N GLU A 53 -21.61 4.04 -5.48
CA GLU A 53 -22.92 3.39 -5.28
C GLU A 53 -23.92 4.35 -4.63
N ALA A 54 -23.53 5.05 -3.57
CA ALA A 54 -24.38 6.03 -2.90
C ALA A 54 -24.81 7.19 -3.81
N LEU A 55 -23.95 7.62 -4.75
CA LEU A 55 -24.31 8.62 -5.75
C LEU A 55 -25.32 8.09 -6.78
N GLU A 56 -25.21 6.82 -7.17
CA GLU A 56 -26.16 6.17 -8.07
C GLU A 56 -27.55 6.06 -7.44
N GLU A 57 -27.64 5.72 -6.15
CA GLU A 57 -28.91 5.65 -5.41
C GLU A 57 -29.65 7.00 -5.32
N LEU A 58 -28.94 8.11 -5.50
CA LEU A 58 -29.51 9.47 -5.50
C LEU A 58 -29.96 9.96 -6.89
N SER A 59 -29.74 9.18 -7.94
CA SER A 59 -30.06 9.52 -9.35
C SER A 59 -31.39 8.93 -9.84
#